data_AF-A0A951RX81-F1
#
_entry.id   AF-A0A951RX81-F1
#
_cell.length_a   1.000
_cell.length_b   1.000
_cell.length_c   1.000
_cell.angle_alpha   90.00
_cell.angle_beta   90.00
_cell.angle_gamma   90.00
#
_symmetry.space_group_name_H-M   'P 1'
#
loop_
_entity.id
_entity.type
_entity.pdbx_description
1 polymer ?
#
loop_
_entity_poly.entity_id
_entity_poly.type
_entity_poly.pdbx_seq_one_letter_code
_entity_poly.pdbx_strand_id
1 'polypeptide(L)'
;MKCRICGNKESQEVFLVKEMMFGLRDEYEYFLCAACRCLQIAQPVTDPKKLYPSDYYSFSAGGGKSGFTGKLKRWIIRGAVASGLESGRINLKIFKERARSLGVPALQGKVKKEDKILDVGCGDGALIKALHELGFSHVTGIDSYIQSEIHAEGFKLLKKDFLELSGHAIYDVIMMHHSFEHMENPDEVLLHVKQLLSDNGKCIIRIPVADSFAFEQYRENWVQLDAPRHIFLHSNKSIDMLAARAGLKVREIVNDSTEFQFIGSEQYRVGIPLRDYRSYFVPFYKKLFFNRKHIFSAAQVQGFQRKAVELNKEGRGDQRVFYLVKS
;
A
#
# COMPACT_ATOMS: atom_id res chain seq x y z
N MET A 1 -11.61 -24.24 4.96
CA MET A 1 -10.37 -23.78 4.30
C MET A 1 -9.23 -23.72 5.32
N LYS A 2 -7.98 -24.06 4.95
CA LYS A 2 -6.81 -23.94 5.84
C LYS A 2 -6.25 -22.52 5.72
N CYS A 3 -6.06 -21.83 6.84
CA CYS A 3 -5.40 -20.52 6.86
C CYS A 3 -3.93 -20.67 6.41
N ARG A 4 -3.52 -19.89 5.41
CA ARG A 4 -2.15 -19.92 4.86
C ARG A 4 -1.14 -19.20 5.77
N ILE A 5 -1.61 -18.37 6.71
CA ILE A 5 -0.76 -17.76 7.73
C ILE A 5 -0.50 -18.70 8.90
N CYS A 6 -1.53 -19.07 9.68
CA CYS A 6 -1.33 -19.81 10.93
C CYS A 6 -1.62 -21.32 10.85
N GLY A 7 -2.06 -21.83 9.70
CA GLY A 7 -2.41 -23.24 9.53
C GLY A 7 -3.75 -23.68 10.16
N ASN A 8 -4.44 -22.78 10.87
CA ASN A 8 -5.75 -23.08 11.48
C ASN A 8 -6.76 -23.56 10.44
N LYS A 9 -7.54 -24.60 10.79
CA LYS A 9 -8.59 -25.19 9.94
C LYS A 9 -9.99 -24.98 10.51
N GLU A 10 -10.11 -24.58 11.77
CA GLU A 10 -11.38 -24.49 12.49
C GLU A 10 -12.02 -23.11 12.35
N SER A 11 -13.37 -23.08 12.32
CA SER A 11 -14.22 -21.88 12.38
C SER A 11 -13.75 -20.71 11.52
N GLN A 12 -14.15 -20.69 10.25
CA GLN A 12 -13.84 -19.60 9.32
C GLN A 12 -15.16 -18.94 8.89
N GLU A 13 -15.22 -17.61 8.97
CA GLU A 13 -16.32 -16.84 8.36
C GLU A 13 -15.99 -16.64 6.88
N VAL A 14 -16.93 -16.91 5.99
CA VAL A 14 -16.75 -16.84 4.53
C VAL A 14 -17.54 -15.67 3.97
N PHE A 15 -16.95 -14.98 3.01
CA PHE A 15 -17.46 -13.78 2.36
C PHE A 15 -17.41 -13.99 0.85
N LEU A 16 -18.43 -13.53 0.15
CA LEU A 16 -18.44 -13.48 -1.32
C LEU A 16 -18.29 -12.02 -1.75
N VAL A 17 -17.12 -11.68 -2.28
CA VAL A 17 -16.71 -10.28 -2.50
C VAL A 17 -16.63 -9.97 -3.99
N LYS A 18 -17.23 -8.85 -4.39
CA LYS A 18 -17.25 -8.38 -5.78
C LYS A 18 -16.01 -7.54 -6.11
N GLU A 19 -15.50 -7.68 -7.33
CA GLU A 19 -14.56 -6.72 -7.92
C GLU A 19 -15.28 -5.38 -8.11
N MET A 20 -14.82 -4.37 -7.37
CA MET A 20 -15.44 -3.05 -7.32
C MET A 20 -14.48 -1.90 -7.66
N MET A 21 -13.20 -2.16 -7.94
CA MET A 21 -12.27 -1.10 -8.34
C MET A 21 -12.56 -0.66 -9.78
N PHE A 22 -12.67 -1.64 -10.68
CA PHE A 22 -12.93 -1.43 -12.10
C PHE A 22 -14.41 -1.61 -12.45
N GLY A 23 -15.18 -2.23 -11.55
CA GLY A 23 -16.61 -2.47 -11.74
C GLY A 23 -16.89 -3.69 -12.59
N LEU A 24 -15.97 -4.67 -12.61
CA LEU A 24 -16.13 -5.94 -13.32
C LEU A 24 -17.16 -6.84 -12.65
N ARG A 25 -17.36 -6.69 -11.33
CA ARG A 25 -18.38 -7.39 -10.52
C ARG A 25 -18.19 -8.90 -10.41
N ASP A 26 -17.10 -9.45 -10.92
CA ASP A 26 -16.73 -10.84 -10.65
C ASP A 26 -16.68 -11.10 -9.14
N GLU A 27 -17.16 -12.26 -8.73
CA GLU A 27 -17.26 -12.64 -7.32
C GLU A 27 -16.11 -13.57 -6.94
N TYR A 28 -15.51 -13.29 -5.79
CA TYR A 28 -14.38 -14.05 -5.24
C TYR A 28 -14.67 -14.43 -3.80
N GLU A 29 -14.45 -15.69 -3.47
CA GLU A 29 -14.60 -16.17 -2.11
C GLU A 29 -13.41 -15.73 -1.25
N TYR A 30 -13.69 -15.13 -0.11
CA TYR A 30 -12.74 -14.78 0.92
C TYR A 30 -13.13 -15.45 2.24
N PHE A 31 -12.16 -15.70 3.11
CA PHE A 31 -12.43 -16.25 4.44
C PHE A 31 -11.58 -15.59 5.52
N LEU A 32 -12.20 -15.31 6.67
CA LEU A 32 -11.56 -14.72 7.84
C LEU A 32 -11.16 -15.81 8.83
N CYS A 33 -9.87 -15.84 9.16
CA CYS A 33 -9.37 -16.82 10.11
C CYS A 33 -9.73 -16.49 11.56
N ALA A 34 -10.41 -17.40 12.28
CA ALA A 34 -10.71 -17.21 13.69
C ALA A 34 -9.45 -17.08 14.58
N ALA A 35 -8.37 -17.79 14.25
CA ALA A 35 -7.16 -17.80 15.08
C ALA A 35 -6.30 -16.54 14.89
N CYS A 36 -5.89 -16.23 13.65
CA CYS A 36 -4.99 -15.11 13.38
C CYS A 36 -5.70 -13.86 12.86
N ARG A 37 -7.01 -13.89 12.57
CA ARG A 37 -7.79 -12.75 12.05
C ARG A 37 -7.33 -12.20 10.69
N CYS A 38 -6.48 -12.91 9.96
CA CYS A 38 -6.18 -12.58 8.57
C CYS A 38 -7.35 -13.01 7.67
N LEU A 39 -7.84 -12.07 6.87
CA LEU A 39 -8.82 -12.30 5.81
C LEU A 39 -8.06 -12.63 4.52
N GLN A 40 -8.47 -13.70 3.84
CA GLN A 40 -7.71 -14.28 2.72
C GLN A 40 -8.64 -14.65 1.59
N ILE A 41 -8.19 -14.45 0.35
CA ILE A 41 -8.88 -15.04 -0.81
C ILE A 41 -8.80 -16.57 -0.72
N ALA A 42 -9.86 -17.28 -1.06
CA ALA A 42 -9.90 -18.74 -1.04
C ALA A 42 -8.98 -19.34 -2.12
N GLN A 43 -9.04 -18.77 -3.33
CA GLN A 43 -8.23 -19.17 -4.48
C GLN A 43 -7.61 -17.91 -5.12
N PRO A 44 -6.28 -17.70 -4.97
CA PRO A 44 -5.60 -16.58 -5.61
C PRO A 44 -5.75 -16.61 -7.13
N VAL A 45 -5.93 -15.44 -7.73
CA VAL A 45 -5.94 -15.29 -9.19
C VAL A 45 -4.50 -15.08 -9.66
N THR A 46 -3.99 -16.03 -10.45
CA THR A 46 -2.60 -16.02 -10.92
C THR A 46 -2.38 -15.30 -12.24
N ASP A 47 -3.45 -14.99 -12.99
CA ASP A 47 -3.37 -14.28 -14.27
C ASP A 47 -3.35 -12.75 -14.05
N PRO A 48 -2.23 -12.05 -14.28
CA PRO A 48 -2.15 -10.60 -14.06
C PRO A 48 -3.12 -9.81 -14.94
N LYS A 49 -3.51 -10.34 -16.11
CA LYS A 49 -4.47 -9.65 -17.01
C LYS A 49 -5.87 -9.61 -16.44
N LYS A 50 -6.22 -10.55 -15.54
CA LYS A 50 -7.49 -10.55 -14.80
C LYS A 50 -7.45 -9.60 -13.60
N LEU A 51 -6.27 -9.40 -13.01
CA LEU A 51 -6.08 -8.50 -11.86
C LEU A 51 -6.03 -7.03 -12.27
N TYR A 52 -5.35 -6.76 -13.39
CA TYR A 52 -4.99 -5.43 -13.85
C TYR A 52 -5.32 -5.26 -15.33
N PRO A 53 -6.25 -4.35 -15.68
CA PRO A 53 -6.48 -3.97 -17.06
C PRO A 53 -5.21 -3.42 -17.73
N SER A 54 -5.15 -3.48 -19.07
CA SER A 54 -3.95 -3.09 -19.84
C SER A 54 -3.52 -1.62 -19.67
N ASP A 55 -4.40 -0.75 -19.16
CA ASP A 55 -4.13 0.66 -18.86
C ASP A 55 -3.69 0.91 -17.40
N TYR A 56 -3.43 -0.14 -16.61
CA TYR A 56 -2.95 -0.01 -15.23
C TYR A 56 -1.61 0.72 -15.18
N TYR A 57 -1.42 1.58 -14.17
CA TYR A 57 -0.32 2.55 -14.17
C TYR A 57 1.07 1.90 -14.17
N SER A 58 1.22 0.70 -13.60
CA SER A 58 2.47 -0.06 -13.66
C SER A 58 2.82 -0.55 -15.08
N PHE A 59 1.82 -0.70 -15.97
CA PHE A 59 2.02 -1.02 -17.40
C PHE A 59 2.14 0.22 -18.29
N SER A 60 1.63 1.38 -17.84
CA SER A 60 1.84 2.62 -18.57
C SER A 60 3.32 2.98 -18.48
N ALA A 61 3.99 3.01 -19.64
CA ALA A 61 5.42 3.30 -19.74
C ALA A 61 5.82 4.44 -18.80
N GLY A 62 6.79 4.17 -17.93
CA GLY A 62 7.49 5.14 -17.09
C GLY A 62 8.30 6.15 -17.91
N GLY A 63 7.71 6.74 -18.94
CA GLY A 63 8.16 7.96 -19.56
C GLY A 63 7.31 9.07 -19.00
N GLY A 64 7.77 9.73 -17.93
CA GLY A 64 7.15 10.98 -17.49
C GLY A 64 7.01 11.87 -18.72
N LYS A 65 5.75 12.17 -19.12
CA LYS A 65 5.46 12.93 -20.34
C LYS A 65 6.47 14.07 -20.45
N SER A 66 7.32 14.02 -21.46
CA SER A 66 8.31 15.07 -21.72
C SER A 66 7.53 16.34 -21.98
N GLY A 67 7.60 17.29 -21.04
CA GLY A 67 6.79 18.50 -21.07
C GLY A 67 6.54 19.12 -19.70
N PHE A 68 5.83 20.23 -19.70
CA PHE A 68 5.50 21.02 -18.51
C PHE A 68 4.78 20.21 -17.42
N THR A 69 3.86 19.32 -17.83
CA THR A 69 3.10 18.46 -16.91
C THR A 69 3.98 17.45 -16.17
N GLY A 70 4.99 16.88 -16.84
CA GLY A 70 5.97 15.97 -16.22
C GLY A 70 6.87 16.68 -15.20
N LYS A 71 7.32 17.91 -15.51
CA LYS A 71 8.10 18.73 -14.58
C LYS A 71 7.28 19.10 -13.33
N LEU A 72 6.02 19.49 -13.50
CA LEU A 72 5.12 19.80 -12.38
C LEU A 72 4.87 18.56 -11.50
N LYS A 73 4.56 17.39 -12.10
CA LYS A 73 4.39 16.13 -11.35
C LYS A 73 5.62 15.82 -10.50
N ARG A 74 6.81 15.93 -11.08
CA ARG A 74 8.08 15.70 -10.38
C ARG A 74 8.29 16.68 -9.23
N TRP A 75 8.04 17.97 -9.47
CA TRP A 75 8.13 18.99 -8.43
C TRP A 75 7.17 18.71 -7.25
N ILE A 76 5.92 18.32 -7.53
CA ILE A 76 4.95 17.95 -6.48
C ILE A 76 5.43 16.74 -5.69
N ILE A 77 5.92 15.69 -6.36
CA ILE A 77 6.41 14.48 -5.70
C ILE A 77 7.62 14.83 -4.83
N ARG A 78 8.62 15.52 -5.38
CA ARG A 78 9.82 15.92 -4.63
C ARG A 78 9.47 16.81 -3.45
N GLY A 79 8.60 17.80 -3.65
CA GLY A 79 8.11 18.68 -2.58
C GLY A 79 7.37 17.91 -1.50
N ALA A 80 6.55 16.94 -1.86
CA ALA A 80 5.85 16.06 -0.93
C ALA A 80 6.81 15.18 -0.11
N VAL A 81 7.79 14.56 -0.76
CA VAL A 81 8.80 13.75 -0.04
C VAL A 81 9.64 14.61 0.88
N ALA A 82 10.12 15.77 0.43
CA ALA A 82 10.87 16.72 1.26
C ALA A 82 10.04 17.17 2.48
N SER A 83 8.79 17.58 2.26
CA SER A 83 7.90 18.06 3.33
C SER A 83 7.51 16.97 4.33
N GLY A 84 7.43 15.71 3.87
CA GLY A 84 7.09 14.57 4.72
C GLY A 84 8.29 14.08 5.56
N LEU A 85 9.50 14.18 5.02
CA LEU A 85 10.73 13.83 5.76
C LEU A 85 11.16 14.93 6.72
N GLU A 86 11.06 16.20 6.33
CA GLU A 86 11.44 17.36 7.14
C GLU A 86 10.21 18.01 7.78
N SER A 87 9.99 17.79 9.08
CA SER A 87 8.89 18.39 9.84
C SER A 87 8.87 19.92 9.69
N GLY A 88 7.97 20.46 8.88
CA GLY A 88 7.50 21.84 9.04
C GLY A 88 8.14 22.93 8.16
N ARG A 89 8.95 22.62 7.15
CA ARG A 89 9.46 23.67 6.23
C ARG A 89 8.48 24.11 5.15
N ILE A 90 7.58 23.22 4.70
CA ILE A 90 6.61 23.53 3.65
C ILE A 90 5.24 22.93 4.00
N ASN A 91 4.26 23.80 4.29
CA ASN A 91 2.92 23.41 4.72
C ASN A 91 1.87 23.56 3.59
N LEU A 92 2.14 22.94 2.43
CA LEU A 92 1.20 22.92 1.32
C LEU A 92 0.29 21.68 1.40
N LYS A 93 -1.02 21.88 1.34
CA LYS A 93 -2.02 20.79 1.41
C LYS A 93 -1.76 19.69 0.38
N ILE A 94 -1.46 20.09 -0.86
CA ILE A 94 -1.14 19.16 -1.96
C ILE A 94 0.09 18.29 -1.65
N PHE A 95 1.11 18.84 -0.99
CA PHE A 95 2.29 18.08 -0.59
C PHE A 95 1.98 17.11 0.54
N LYS A 96 1.18 17.51 1.52
CA LYS A 96 0.74 16.63 2.61
C LYS A 96 -0.08 15.45 2.10
N GLU A 97 -1.05 15.70 1.23
CA GLU A 97 -1.87 14.64 0.62
C GLU A 97 -1.01 13.69 -0.21
N ARG A 98 -0.10 14.24 -1.04
CA ARG A 98 0.80 13.42 -1.84
C ARG A 98 1.79 12.63 -0.99
N ALA A 99 2.35 13.22 0.07
CA ALA A 99 3.26 12.55 0.98
C ALA A 99 2.58 11.33 1.65
N ARG A 100 1.35 11.51 2.13
CA ARG A 100 0.53 10.41 2.67
C ARG A 100 0.27 9.32 1.62
N SER A 101 -0.06 9.70 0.39
CA SER A 101 -0.30 8.72 -0.68
C SER A 101 0.94 7.89 -1.06
N LEU A 102 2.13 8.46 -0.87
CA LEU A 102 3.41 7.79 -1.12
C LEU A 102 3.96 7.07 0.13
N GLY A 103 3.25 7.09 1.26
CA GLY A 103 3.74 6.52 2.51
C GLY A 103 4.95 7.26 3.13
N VAL A 104 5.26 8.49 2.70
CA VAL A 104 6.43 9.24 3.20
C VAL A 104 6.42 9.43 4.73
N PRO A 105 5.28 9.70 5.40
CA PRO A 105 5.27 9.79 6.87
C PRO A 105 5.81 8.54 7.56
N ALA A 106 5.72 7.36 6.95
CA ALA A 106 6.30 6.13 7.49
C ALA A 106 7.83 6.17 7.59
N LEU A 107 8.47 7.00 6.76
CA LEU A 107 9.93 7.15 6.69
C LEU A 107 10.47 8.22 7.63
N GLN A 108 9.60 9.10 8.16
CA GLN A 108 9.99 10.26 8.94
C GLN A 108 10.73 9.86 10.23
N GLY A 109 11.99 10.29 10.35
CA GLY A 109 12.86 9.92 11.48
C GLY A 109 13.27 8.44 11.49
N LYS A 110 12.96 7.68 10.43
CA LYS A 110 13.28 6.25 10.31
C LYS A 110 14.37 5.97 9.27
N VAL A 111 14.69 6.94 8.41
CA VAL A 111 15.68 6.83 7.32
C VAL A 111 16.72 7.95 7.39
N LYS A 112 17.93 7.67 6.90
CA LYS A 112 19.04 8.61 6.71
C LYS A 112 19.51 8.61 5.24
N LYS A 113 20.25 9.64 4.83
CA LYS A 113 20.66 9.82 3.44
C LYS A 113 21.65 8.75 2.97
N GLU A 114 22.46 8.26 3.90
CA GLU A 114 23.46 7.22 3.73
C GLU A 114 22.89 5.79 3.81
N ASP A 115 21.63 5.62 4.25
CA ASP A 115 21.01 4.30 4.36
C ASP A 115 20.91 3.64 2.98
N LYS A 116 21.16 2.33 2.92
CA LYS A 116 20.84 1.50 1.76
C LYS A 116 19.37 1.13 1.79
N ILE A 117 18.57 1.78 0.96
CA ILE A 117 17.10 1.65 0.93
C ILE A 117 16.65 0.80 -0.26
N LEU A 118 15.81 -0.20 0.02
CA LEU A 118 15.10 -1.00 -0.97
C LEU A 118 13.59 -0.72 -0.89
N ASP A 119 12.95 -0.37 -2.01
CA ASP A 119 11.49 -0.32 -2.17
C ASP A 119 11.01 -1.52 -3.00
N VAL A 120 10.21 -2.39 -2.38
CA VAL A 120 9.68 -3.60 -3.01
C VAL A 120 8.26 -3.35 -3.48
N GLY A 121 8.02 -3.54 -4.78
CA GLY A 121 6.77 -3.11 -5.43
C GLY A 121 6.74 -1.61 -5.68
N CYS A 122 7.87 -1.05 -6.13
CA CYS A 122 8.05 0.40 -6.23
C CYS A 122 7.22 1.07 -7.35
N GLY A 123 6.50 0.30 -8.17
CA GLY A 123 5.78 0.80 -9.33
C GLY A 123 6.69 1.56 -10.28
N ASP A 124 6.28 2.76 -10.72
CA ASP A 124 7.08 3.62 -11.61
C ASP A 124 8.34 4.23 -10.96
N GLY A 125 8.65 3.89 -9.70
CA GLY A 125 9.83 4.34 -8.99
C GLY A 125 9.76 5.80 -8.53
N ALA A 126 8.57 6.41 -8.50
CA ALA A 126 8.40 7.82 -8.13
C ALA A 126 8.99 8.18 -6.76
N LEU A 127 8.80 7.32 -5.75
CA LEU A 127 9.32 7.54 -4.40
C LEU A 127 10.85 7.43 -4.37
N ILE A 128 11.41 6.34 -4.91
CA ILE A 128 12.86 6.11 -4.99
C ILE A 128 13.57 7.24 -5.75
N LYS A 129 12.99 7.69 -6.87
CA LYS A 129 13.54 8.82 -7.63
C LYS A 129 13.54 10.11 -6.80
N ALA A 130 12.46 10.38 -6.08
CA ALA A 130 12.37 11.58 -5.25
C ALA A 130 13.32 11.54 -4.05
N LEU A 131 13.53 10.37 -3.43
CA LEU A 131 14.56 10.20 -2.41
C LEU A 131 15.95 10.49 -2.98
N HIS A 132 16.29 9.93 -4.15
CA HIS A 132 17.56 10.23 -4.80
C HIS A 132 17.74 11.73 -5.08
N GLU A 133 16.72 12.40 -5.63
CA GLU A 133 16.74 13.86 -5.90
C GLU A 133 16.85 14.72 -4.61
N LEU A 134 16.63 14.14 -3.43
CA LEU A 134 16.81 14.76 -2.11
C LEU A 134 18.15 14.42 -1.43
N GLY A 135 19.01 13.69 -2.14
CA GLY A 135 20.37 13.38 -1.71
C GLY A 135 20.51 12.07 -0.95
N PHE A 136 19.56 11.14 -1.07
CA PHE A 136 19.79 9.75 -0.65
C PHE A 136 20.71 9.08 -1.67
N SER A 137 21.79 8.47 -1.16
CA SER A 137 22.91 8.00 -1.99
C SER A 137 22.81 6.55 -2.41
N HIS A 138 21.92 5.76 -1.80
CA HIS A 138 21.83 4.31 -2.05
C HIS A 138 20.38 3.83 -2.08
N VAL A 139 19.64 4.19 -3.13
CA VAL A 139 18.23 3.83 -3.26
C VAL A 139 18.00 2.83 -4.41
N THR A 140 17.29 1.76 -4.13
CA THR A 140 16.91 0.72 -5.10
C THR A 140 15.41 0.52 -5.05
N GLY A 141 14.73 0.55 -6.20
CA GLY A 141 13.36 0.11 -6.35
C GLY A 141 13.31 -1.17 -7.18
N ILE A 142 12.46 -2.12 -6.78
CA ILE A 142 12.17 -3.32 -7.59
C ILE A 142 10.67 -3.46 -7.79
N ASP A 143 10.28 -3.93 -8.98
CA ASP A 143 8.90 -4.27 -9.31
C ASP A 143 8.88 -5.22 -10.51
N SER A 144 8.06 -6.28 -10.48
CA SER A 144 8.03 -7.27 -11.56
C SER A 144 7.39 -6.75 -12.85
N TYR A 145 6.63 -5.65 -12.78
CA TYR A 145 5.80 -5.14 -13.88
C TYR A 145 6.35 -3.90 -14.55
N ILE A 146 7.46 -3.33 -14.07
CA ILE A 146 8.06 -2.17 -14.73
C ILE A 146 8.54 -2.52 -16.13
N GLN A 147 8.51 -1.52 -17.00
CA GLN A 147 8.82 -1.70 -18.42
C GLN A 147 10.31 -1.56 -18.72
N SER A 148 11.06 -0.87 -17.87
CA SER A 148 12.47 -0.56 -18.09
C SER A 148 13.23 -0.49 -16.78
N GLU A 149 14.45 -0.99 -16.79
CA GLU A 149 15.39 -0.80 -15.69
C GLU A 149 16.16 0.51 -15.82
N ILE A 150 16.63 1.04 -14.69
CA ILE A 150 17.55 2.17 -14.65
C ILE A 150 18.70 1.84 -13.70
N HIS A 151 19.92 2.02 -14.19
CA HIS A 151 21.15 1.84 -13.41
C HIS A 151 21.92 3.15 -13.45
N ALA A 152 21.87 3.91 -12.35
CA ALA A 152 22.61 5.14 -12.17
C ALA A 152 23.39 5.08 -10.84
N GLU A 153 24.40 5.95 -10.71
CA GLU A 153 25.13 6.05 -9.46
C GLU A 153 24.19 6.46 -8.32
N GLY A 154 24.10 5.62 -7.29
CA GLY A 154 23.25 5.81 -6.12
C GLY A 154 21.74 5.60 -6.33
N PHE A 155 21.31 5.22 -7.53
CA PHE A 155 19.91 4.98 -7.86
C PHE A 155 19.73 3.80 -8.81
N LYS A 156 18.90 2.83 -8.42
CA LYS A 156 18.54 1.68 -9.24
C LYS A 156 17.03 1.49 -9.30
N LEU A 157 16.52 1.15 -10.48
CA LEU A 157 15.19 0.57 -10.68
C LEU A 157 15.35 -0.73 -11.45
N LEU A 158 14.90 -1.85 -10.88
CA LEU A 158 15.13 -3.18 -11.44
C LEU A 158 13.79 -3.89 -11.68
N LYS A 159 13.69 -4.58 -12.82
CA LYS A 159 12.51 -5.37 -13.16
C LYS A 159 12.72 -6.76 -12.59
N LYS A 160 12.32 -6.94 -11.34
CA LYS A 160 12.70 -8.13 -10.58
C LYS A 160 11.62 -8.52 -9.57
N ASP A 161 11.46 -9.81 -9.34
CA ASP A 161 10.73 -10.30 -8.17
C ASP A 161 11.60 -10.17 -6.91
N PHE A 162 10.96 -9.99 -5.75
CA PHE A 162 11.69 -9.82 -4.50
C PHE A 162 12.50 -11.05 -4.12
N LEU A 163 11.98 -12.26 -4.33
CA LEU A 163 12.64 -13.51 -3.97
C LEU A 163 13.79 -13.87 -4.93
N GLU A 164 13.89 -13.18 -6.08
CA GLU A 164 15.03 -13.32 -7.00
C GLU A 164 16.24 -12.48 -6.56
N LEU A 165 16.09 -11.57 -5.58
CA LEU A 165 17.22 -10.84 -5.03
C LEU A 165 18.16 -11.80 -4.29
N SER A 166 19.45 -11.52 -4.39
CA SER A 166 20.48 -12.32 -3.76
C SER A 166 21.39 -11.45 -2.91
N GLY A 167 22.01 -12.08 -1.92
CA GLY A 167 22.94 -11.46 -0.99
C GLY A 167 22.51 -11.58 0.47
N HIS A 168 23.24 -10.89 1.32
CA HIS A 168 23.07 -10.95 2.77
C HIS A 168 23.45 -9.61 3.40
N ALA A 169 22.64 -9.13 4.35
CA ALA A 169 22.91 -7.91 5.11
C ALA A 169 23.26 -6.69 4.22
N ILE A 170 22.47 -6.48 3.16
CA ILE A 170 22.70 -5.43 2.17
C ILE A 170 22.00 -4.12 2.57
N TYR A 171 20.76 -4.20 3.06
CA TYR A 171 19.89 -3.02 3.17
C TYR A 171 19.66 -2.62 4.62
N ASP A 172 19.76 -1.32 4.89
CA ASP A 172 19.42 -0.74 6.20
C ASP A 172 17.92 -0.52 6.33
N VAL A 173 17.24 -0.30 5.20
CA VAL A 173 15.79 -0.13 5.15
C VAL A 173 15.22 -0.91 3.96
N ILE A 174 14.27 -1.80 4.24
CA ILE A 174 13.46 -2.45 3.22
C ILE A 174 12.02 -1.98 3.42
N MET A 175 11.42 -1.35 2.42
CA MET A 175 10.02 -0.90 2.46
C MET A 175 9.13 -1.69 1.51
N MET A 176 7.94 -2.02 1.99
CA MET A 176 6.87 -2.70 1.27
C MET A 176 5.58 -1.89 1.47
N HIS A 177 5.43 -0.84 0.66
CA HIS A 177 4.23 0.00 0.68
C HIS A 177 3.20 -0.56 -0.29
N HIS A 178 2.14 -1.17 0.22
CA HIS A 178 1.07 -1.78 -0.56
C HIS A 178 1.54 -2.85 -1.55
N SER A 179 2.55 -3.63 -1.17
CA SER A 179 3.07 -4.75 -1.96
C SER A 179 2.96 -6.09 -1.23
N PHE A 180 3.07 -6.10 0.09
CA PHE A 180 3.11 -7.34 0.88
C PHE A 180 1.79 -8.12 0.86
N GLU A 181 0.66 -7.42 0.83
CA GLU A 181 -0.70 -8.01 0.76
C GLU A 181 -0.99 -8.77 -0.54
N HIS A 182 -0.16 -8.55 -1.57
CA HIS A 182 -0.23 -9.19 -2.88
C HIS A 182 0.73 -10.39 -3.02
N MET A 183 1.59 -10.65 -2.05
CA MET A 183 2.63 -11.70 -2.16
C MET A 183 2.09 -13.06 -1.74
N GLU A 184 2.22 -14.08 -2.61
CA GLU A 184 1.65 -15.41 -2.37
C GLU A 184 2.27 -16.16 -1.20
N ASN A 185 3.56 -15.97 -0.94
CA ASN A 185 4.35 -16.69 0.06
C ASN A 185 4.91 -15.74 1.14
N PRO A 186 4.06 -15.16 2.02
CA PRO A 186 4.49 -14.14 2.99
C PRO A 186 5.53 -14.63 3.99
N ASP A 187 5.54 -15.93 4.33
CA ASP A 187 6.59 -16.53 5.18
C ASP A 187 7.97 -16.47 4.52
N GLU A 188 8.07 -16.87 3.25
CA GLU A 188 9.32 -16.84 2.48
C GLU A 188 9.81 -15.41 2.30
N VAL A 189 8.87 -14.48 2.05
CA VAL A 189 9.18 -13.04 1.92
C VAL A 189 9.79 -12.51 3.21
N LEU A 190 9.21 -12.75 4.39
CA LEU A 190 9.78 -12.22 5.64
C LEU A 190 11.11 -12.89 6.02
N LEU A 191 11.29 -14.18 5.70
CA LEU A 191 12.59 -14.84 5.83
C LEU A 191 13.64 -14.17 4.93
N HIS A 192 13.27 -13.84 3.70
CA HIS A 192 14.15 -13.17 2.75
C HIS A 192 14.46 -11.72 3.18
N VAL A 193 13.47 -11.00 3.72
CA VAL A 193 13.69 -9.71 4.39
C VAL A 193 14.76 -9.85 5.47
N LYS A 194 14.63 -10.82 6.38
CA LYS A 194 15.59 -11.05 7.46
C LYS A 194 17.01 -11.35 6.94
N GLN A 195 17.13 -12.05 5.81
CA GLN A 195 18.41 -12.32 5.16
C GLN A 195 19.05 -11.06 4.57
N LEU A 196 18.28 -10.24 3.86
CA LEU A 196 18.78 -9.07 3.15
C LEU A 196 19.01 -7.85 4.06
N LEU A 197 18.35 -7.81 5.21
CA LEU A 197 18.44 -6.69 6.15
C LEU A 197 19.79 -6.67 6.88
N SER A 198 20.38 -5.49 7.04
CA SER A 198 21.55 -5.29 7.92
C SER A 198 21.17 -5.54 9.38
N ASP A 199 22.16 -5.71 10.27
CA ASP A 199 21.89 -6.12 11.66
C ASP A 199 21.08 -5.09 12.46
N ASN A 200 21.28 -3.81 12.16
CA ASN A 200 20.50 -2.70 12.73
C ASN A 200 19.43 -2.18 11.78
N GLY A 201 19.21 -2.89 10.65
CA GLY A 201 18.25 -2.49 9.65
C GLY A 201 16.81 -2.70 10.12
N LYS A 202 15.87 -2.09 9.38
CA LYS A 202 14.43 -2.25 9.62
C LYS A 202 13.67 -2.54 8.34
N CYS A 203 12.62 -3.33 8.46
CA CYS A 203 11.62 -3.47 7.41
C CYS A 203 10.38 -2.64 7.76
N ILE A 204 9.86 -1.90 6.79
CA ILE A 204 8.69 -1.03 6.91
C ILE A 204 7.60 -1.59 6.00
N ILE A 205 6.57 -2.20 6.60
CA ILE A 205 5.45 -2.79 5.86
C ILE A 205 4.23 -1.90 6.07
N ARG A 206 3.69 -1.31 5.01
CA ARG A 206 2.50 -0.44 5.07
C ARG A 206 1.39 -1.03 4.22
N ILE A 207 0.33 -1.50 4.87
CA ILE A 207 -0.71 -2.32 4.24
C ILE A 207 -2.09 -2.06 4.86
N PRO A 208 -3.20 -2.37 4.15
CA PRO A 208 -4.52 -2.45 4.76
C PRO A 208 -4.60 -3.63 5.76
N VAL A 209 -5.44 -3.49 6.77
CA VAL A 209 -5.60 -4.48 7.84
C VAL A 209 -7.06 -4.82 8.14
N ALA A 210 -7.34 -6.11 8.30
CA ALA A 210 -8.69 -6.66 8.49
C ALA A 210 -9.21 -6.53 9.94
N ASP A 211 -8.34 -6.40 10.94
CA ASP A 211 -8.72 -6.12 12.33
C ASP A 211 -8.97 -4.61 12.56
N SER A 212 -9.82 -4.04 11.72
CA SER A 212 -10.12 -2.60 11.64
C SER A 212 -11.61 -2.31 11.74
N PHE A 213 -11.94 -1.08 12.14
CA PHE A 213 -13.33 -0.62 12.21
C PHE A 213 -13.99 -0.69 10.83
N ALA A 214 -13.25 -0.33 9.77
CA ALA A 214 -13.78 -0.31 8.42
C ALA A 214 -14.22 -1.72 7.98
N PHE A 215 -13.42 -2.76 8.22
CA PHE A 215 -13.83 -4.12 7.88
C PHE A 215 -15.04 -4.57 8.69
N GLU A 216 -15.07 -4.31 10.01
CA GLU A 216 -16.22 -4.65 10.86
C GLU A 216 -17.53 -4.01 10.39
N GLN A 217 -17.46 -2.74 9.99
CA GLN A 217 -18.60 -1.94 9.55
C GLN A 217 -19.05 -2.27 8.12
N TYR A 218 -18.11 -2.42 7.19
CA TYR A 218 -18.39 -2.48 5.75
C TYR A 218 -18.35 -3.89 5.17
N ARG A 219 -17.69 -4.83 5.84
CA ARG A 219 -17.55 -6.23 5.42
C ARG A 219 -17.11 -6.32 3.94
N GLU A 220 -17.89 -6.95 3.07
CA GLU A 220 -17.60 -7.12 1.64
C GLU A 220 -17.55 -5.80 0.86
N ASN A 221 -18.13 -4.73 1.41
CA ASN A 221 -18.11 -3.40 0.80
C ASN A 221 -16.92 -2.55 1.28
N TRP A 222 -15.99 -3.10 2.06
CA TRP A 222 -14.79 -2.36 2.47
C TRP A 222 -13.88 -2.09 1.27
N VAL A 223 -13.58 -0.82 1.00
CA VAL A 223 -12.86 -0.40 -0.22
C VAL A 223 -11.47 -1.01 -0.34
N GLN A 224 -10.74 -1.17 0.78
CA GLN A 224 -9.40 -1.75 0.78
C GLN A 224 -9.44 -3.29 0.70
N LEU A 225 -10.61 -3.94 0.67
CA LEU A 225 -10.66 -5.38 0.43
C LEU A 225 -10.13 -5.71 -0.97
N ASP A 226 -10.46 -4.84 -1.95
CA ASP A 226 -9.89 -4.81 -3.30
C ASP A 226 -9.77 -6.18 -4.00
N ALA A 227 -10.85 -6.98 -3.94
CA ALA A 227 -10.89 -8.27 -4.59
C ALA A 227 -10.72 -8.15 -6.12
N PRO A 228 -9.99 -9.09 -6.77
CA PRO A 228 -9.22 -10.21 -6.21
C PRO A 228 -7.74 -9.90 -5.92
N ARG A 229 -7.32 -8.62 -5.99
CA ARG A 229 -5.91 -8.22 -5.97
C ARG A 229 -5.25 -8.45 -4.61
N HIS A 230 -5.94 -8.16 -3.50
CA HIS A 230 -5.40 -8.46 -2.17
C HIS A 230 -5.57 -9.94 -1.85
N ILE A 231 -4.46 -10.66 -1.78
CA ILE A 231 -4.42 -12.08 -1.43
C ILE A 231 -4.59 -12.23 0.09
N PHE A 232 -3.96 -11.33 0.84
CA PHE A 232 -3.93 -11.30 2.29
C PHE A 232 -4.29 -9.92 2.83
N LEU A 233 -5.37 -9.85 3.59
CA LEU A 233 -5.70 -8.69 4.42
C LEU A 233 -5.32 -9.05 5.85
N HIS A 234 -4.11 -8.64 6.22
CA HIS A 234 -3.47 -9.02 7.47
C HIS A 234 -4.15 -8.39 8.69
N SER A 235 -3.94 -9.00 9.85
CA SER A 235 -4.17 -8.40 11.16
C SER A 235 -2.83 -8.19 11.88
N ASN A 236 -2.84 -7.46 13.00
CA ASN A 236 -1.66 -7.36 13.88
C ASN A 236 -1.14 -8.74 14.26
N LYS A 237 -2.04 -9.62 14.72
CA LYS A 237 -1.69 -10.99 15.11
C LYS A 237 -1.07 -11.80 13.97
N SER A 238 -1.56 -11.63 12.75
CA SER A 238 -1.01 -12.34 11.59
C SER A 238 0.40 -11.86 11.23
N ILE A 239 0.67 -10.55 11.32
CA ILE A 239 2.00 -9.98 11.08
C ILE A 239 2.97 -10.41 12.18
N ASP A 240 2.55 -10.36 13.45
CA ASP A 240 3.37 -10.81 14.57
C ASP A 240 3.77 -12.29 14.43
N MET A 241 2.84 -13.15 14.03
CA MET A 241 3.12 -14.57 13.79
C MET A 241 4.12 -14.78 12.65
N LEU A 242 3.93 -14.09 11.51
CA LEU A 242 4.84 -14.17 10.37
C LEU A 242 6.24 -13.66 10.75
N ALA A 243 6.31 -12.50 11.40
CA ALA A 243 7.56 -11.88 11.83
C ALA A 243 8.33 -12.82 12.77
N ALA A 244 7.67 -13.34 13.80
CA ALA A 244 8.30 -14.23 14.78
C ALA A 244 8.88 -15.50 14.12
N ARG A 245 8.14 -16.13 13.18
CA ARG A 245 8.64 -17.29 12.43
C ARG A 245 9.85 -16.97 11.56
N ALA A 246 9.93 -15.75 11.03
CA ALA A 246 11.06 -15.29 10.23
C ALA A 246 12.29 -14.86 11.07
N GLY A 247 12.18 -14.85 12.41
CA GLY A 247 13.22 -14.29 13.29
C GLY A 247 13.24 -12.77 13.30
N LEU A 248 12.11 -12.13 13.01
CA LEU A 248 11.88 -10.70 13.10
C LEU A 248 10.91 -10.41 14.27
N LYS A 249 10.91 -9.17 14.74
CA LYS A 249 9.95 -8.68 15.73
C LYS A 249 9.35 -7.35 15.28
N VAL A 250 8.05 -7.17 15.50
CA VAL A 250 7.39 -5.88 15.30
C VAL A 250 7.78 -4.96 16.47
N ARG A 251 8.53 -3.90 16.16
CA ARG A 251 9.01 -2.93 17.15
C ARG A 251 8.00 -1.82 17.40
N GLU A 252 7.24 -1.44 16.38
CA GLU A 252 6.33 -0.30 16.39
C GLU A 252 5.23 -0.51 15.34
N ILE A 253 4.04 -0.01 15.65
CA ILE A 253 2.87 0.00 14.76
C ILE A 253 2.31 1.42 14.73
N VAL A 254 2.10 1.97 13.54
CA VAL A 254 1.48 3.29 13.34
C VAL A 254 0.24 3.14 12.47
N ASN A 255 -0.88 3.74 12.87
CA ASN A 255 -2.11 3.76 12.07
C ASN A 255 -2.16 5.07 11.28
N ASP A 256 -2.29 4.98 9.96
CA ASP A 256 -2.26 6.14 9.07
C ASP A 256 -3.44 6.17 8.08
N SER A 257 -4.56 5.54 8.45
CA SER A 257 -5.78 5.56 7.66
C SER A 257 -6.29 6.98 7.41
N THR A 258 -7.04 7.13 6.32
CA THR A 258 -7.64 8.39 5.91
C THR A 258 -9.15 8.23 5.77
N GLU A 259 -9.84 9.30 5.36
CA GLU A 259 -11.26 9.25 4.99
C GLU A 259 -11.55 8.30 3.82
N PHE A 260 -10.51 7.84 3.09
CA PHE A 260 -10.63 6.85 2.02
C PHE A 260 -11.41 5.61 2.46
N GLN A 261 -11.14 5.12 3.66
CA GLN A 261 -11.81 3.94 4.24
C GLN A 261 -13.33 4.07 4.32
N PHE A 262 -13.85 5.31 4.40
CA PHE A 262 -15.28 5.60 4.45
C PHE A 262 -15.82 5.96 3.07
N ILE A 263 -15.18 6.93 2.39
CA ILE A 263 -15.64 7.41 1.09
C ILE A 263 -15.68 6.27 0.07
N GLY A 264 -14.64 5.44 0.02
CA GLY A 264 -14.61 4.27 -0.84
C GLY A 264 -15.67 3.23 -0.47
N SER A 265 -15.80 2.93 0.82
CA SER A 265 -16.69 1.85 1.25
C SER A 265 -18.17 2.22 1.17
N GLU A 266 -18.53 3.47 1.48
CA GLU A 266 -19.89 3.99 1.26
C GLU A 266 -20.26 4.00 -0.23
N GLN A 267 -19.31 4.24 -1.14
CA GLN A 267 -19.54 4.08 -2.58
C GLN A 267 -19.84 2.64 -2.95
N TYR A 268 -19.07 1.69 -2.43
CA TYR A 268 -19.27 0.27 -2.70
C TYR A 268 -20.64 -0.20 -2.20
N ARG A 269 -21.07 0.25 -1.01
CA ARG A 269 -22.41 -0.04 -0.45
C ARG A 269 -23.57 0.37 -1.36
N VAL A 270 -23.42 1.47 -2.11
CA VAL A 270 -24.45 1.93 -3.07
C VAL A 270 -24.15 1.48 -4.51
N GLY A 271 -23.21 0.55 -4.68
CA GLY A 271 -22.90 -0.06 -5.96
C GLY A 271 -22.17 0.86 -6.94
N ILE A 272 -21.37 1.81 -6.46
CA ILE A 272 -20.51 2.68 -7.27
C ILE A 272 -19.06 2.16 -7.21
N PRO A 273 -18.52 1.60 -8.31
CA PRO A 273 -17.12 1.20 -8.38
C PRO A 273 -16.13 2.37 -8.23
N LEU A 274 -14.89 2.09 -7.81
CA LEU A 274 -13.91 3.14 -7.48
C LEU A 274 -13.50 3.98 -8.70
N ARG A 275 -13.37 3.35 -9.87
CA ARG A 275 -13.03 4.01 -11.15
C ARG A 275 -14.25 4.38 -11.99
N ASP A 276 -15.47 4.17 -11.48
CA ASP A 276 -16.70 4.59 -12.14
C ASP A 276 -16.75 6.12 -12.28
N TYR A 277 -17.34 6.64 -13.37
CA TYR A 277 -17.46 8.09 -13.58
C TYR A 277 -18.23 8.82 -12.46
N ARG A 278 -19.08 8.10 -11.72
CA ARG A 278 -19.84 8.58 -10.55
C ARG A 278 -18.97 8.69 -9.29
N SER A 279 -17.79 8.11 -9.29
CA SER A 279 -16.93 8.04 -8.12
C SER A 279 -16.52 9.42 -7.61
N TYR A 280 -16.45 9.56 -6.29
CA TYR A 280 -15.92 10.73 -5.60
C TYR A 280 -14.49 11.06 -6.07
N PHE A 281 -13.70 10.06 -6.43
CA PHE A 281 -12.29 10.20 -6.83
C PHE A 281 -12.07 10.61 -8.29
N VAL A 282 -13.13 10.66 -9.11
CA VAL A 282 -13.02 11.18 -10.48
C VAL A 282 -12.79 12.70 -10.44
N PRO A 283 -11.80 13.24 -11.19
CA PRO A 283 -11.50 14.66 -11.21
C PRO A 283 -12.71 15.52 -11.60
N PHE A 284 -12.84 16.67 -10.93
CA PHE A 284 -13.99 17.57 -11.08
C PHE A 284 -14.25 18.01 -12.53
N TYR A 285 -13.21 18.21 -13.34
CA TYR A 285 -13.38 18.60 -14.75
C TYR A 285 -14.07 17.52 -15.60
N LYS A 286 -13.88 16.23 -15.29
CA LYS A 286 -14.63 15.13 -15.92
C LYS A 286 -16.09 15.10 -15.43
N LYS A 287 -16.36 15.57 -14.21
CA LYS A 287 -17.71 15.65 -13.63
C LYS A 287 -18.51 16.83 -14.17
N LEU A 288 -17.84 17.94 -14.48
CA LEU A 288 -18.46 19.13 -15.09
C LEU A 288 -19.12 18.77 -16.43
N PHE A 289 -18.47 17.90 -17.22
CA PHE A 289 -19.00 17.35 -18.46
C PHE A 289 -20.34 16.60 -18.30
N PHE A 290 -20.65 16.10 -17.10
CA PHE A 290 -21.88 15.34 -16.81
C PHE A 290 -22.88 16.08 -15.90
N ASN A 291 -22.61 17.36 -15.56
CA ASN A 291 -23.46 18.21 -14.71
C ASN A 291 -23.93 17.53 -13.39
N ARG A 292 -23.02 16.88 -12.65
CA ARG A 292 -23.36 16.15 -11.41
C ARG A 292 -22.71 16.73 -10.15
N LYS A 293 -23.47 16.70 -9.05
CA LYS A 293 -23.00 17.00 -7.68
C LYS A 293 -22.20 15.82 -7.10
N HIS A 294 -21.25 16.09 -6.20
CA HIS A 294 -20.52 15.05 -5.46
C HIS A 294 -21.50 14.19 -4.64
N ILE A 295 -21.23 12.88 -4.53
CA ILE A 295 -22.09 11.95 -3.78
C ILE A 295 -22.07 12.24 -2.27
N PHE A 296 -21.02 12.90 -1.80
CA PHE A 296 -20.86 13.37 -0.43
C PHE A 296 -20.72 14.89 -0.41
N SER A 297 -21.37 15.53 0.55
CA SER A 297 -21.15 16.93 0.88
C SER A 297 -19.77 17.14 1.52
N ALA A 298 -19.28 18.38 1.50
CA ALA A 298 -18.04 18.74 2.18
C ALA A 298 -18.10 18.45 3.70
N ALA A 299 -19.26 18.64 4.33
CA ALA A 299 -19.48 18.34 5.74
C ALA A 299 -19.36 16.83 6.04
N GLN A 300 -19.90 15.97 5.18
CA GLN A 300 -19.75 14.51 5.30
C GLN A 300 -18.28 14.09 5.17
N VAL A 301 -17.57 14.62 4.18
CA VAL A 301 -16.13 14.32 3.98
C VAL A 301 -15.30 14.76 5.19
N GLN A 302 -15.57 15.94 5.75
CA GLN A 302 -14.90 16.38 6.99
C GLN A 302 -15.23 15.49 8.18
N GLY A 303 -16.47 14.98 8.28
CA GLY A 303 -16.86 13.99 9.28
C GLY A 303 -16.03 12.71 9.17
N PHE A 304 -15.88 12.18 7.96
CA PHE A 304 -15.05 11.01 7.68
C PHE A 304 -13.57 11.25 8.02
N GLN A 305 -13.04 12.45 7.72
CA GLN A 305 -11.67 12.82 8.08
C GLN A 305 -11.45 12.82 9.60
N ARG A 306 -12.37 13.42 10.36
CA ARG A 306 -12.29 13.43 11.83
C ARG A 306 -12.35 12.02 12.40
N LYS A 307 -13.29 11.20 11.90
CA LYS A 307 -13.44 9.80 12.34
C LYS A 307 -12.21 8.95 12.03
N ALA A 308 -11.57 9.15 10.85
CA ALA A 308 -10.33 8.43 10.52
C ALA A 308 -9.19 8.79 11.49
N VAL A 309 -9.06 10.07 11.85
CA VAL A 309 -8.07 10.52 12.83
C VAL A 309 -8.32 9.93 14.23
N GLU A 310 -9.58 9.86 14.65
CA GLU A 310 -9.98 9.23 15.91
C GLU A 310 -9.62 7.73 15.93
N LEU A 311 -10.04 6.98 14.91
CA LEU A 311 -9.73 5.55 14.81
C LEU A 311 -8.22 5.27 14.75
N ASN A 312 -7.43 6.14 14.10
CA ASN A 312 -5.97 6.00 14.10
C ASN A 312 -5.39 6.12 15.53
N LYS A 313 -5.93 7.01 16.37
CA LYS A 313 -5.50 7.16 17.77
C LYS A 313 -5.89 5.95 18.61
N GLU A 314 -7.03 5.33 18.30
CA GLU A 314 -7.52 4.13 18.97
C GLU A 314 -6.89 2.83 18.45
N GLY A 315 -6.01 2.91 17.44
CA GLY A 315 -5.45 1.72 16.79
C GLY A 315 -6.45 0.93 15.95
N ARG A 316 -7.60 1.51 15.62
CA ARG A 316 -8.71 0.89 14.87
C ARG A 316 -8.75 1.27 13.38
N GLY A 317 -7.75 1.99 12.90
CA GLY A 317 -7.58 2.31 11.48
C GLY A 317 -7.49 1.05 10.60
N ASP A 318 -7.94 1.17 9.36
CA ASP A 318 -7.92 0.13 8.33
C ASP A 318 -6.60 -0.01 7.57
N GLN A 319 -5.60 0.78 7.94
CA GLN A 319 -4.27 0.77 7.35
C GLN A 319 -3.22 1.04 8.42
N ARG A 320 -2.16 0.24 8.39
CA ARG A 320 -1.09 0.32 9.38
C ARG A 320 0.28 0.22 8.73
N VAL A 321 1.24 0.84 9.40
CA VAL A 321 2.67 0.71 9.17
C VAL A 321 3.24 -0.14 10.29
N PHE A 322 3.85 -1.26 9.94
CA PHE A 322 4.58 -2.15 10.83
C PHE A 322 6.08 -1.93 10.64
N TYR A 323 6.79 -1.67 11.72
CA TYR A 323 8.25 -1.53 11.73
C TYR A 323 8.85 -2.81 12.32
N LEU A 324 9.41 -3.65 11.46
CA LEU A 324 10.03 -4.91 11.83
C LEU A 324 11.54 -4.75 11.94
N VAL A 325 12.15 -5.44 12.90
CA VAL A 325 13.60 -5.51 13.08
C VAL A 325 14.01 -6.96 13.34
N LYS A 326 15.29 -7.30 13.19
CA LYS A 326 15.81 -8.62 13.61
C LYS A 326 15.55 -8.82 15.12
N SER A 327 15.15 -10.04 15.49
CA SER A 327 14.81 -10.39 16.87
C SER A 327 15.99 -10.30 17.81
#